data_AF-A0A5R9KRJ9-F1
#
_entry.id   AF-A0A5R9KRJ9-F1
#
_cell.length_a   1.000
_cell.length_b   1.000
_cell.length_c   1.000
_cell.angle_alpha   90.00
_cell.angle_beta   90.00
_cell.angle_gamma   90.00
#
_symmetry.space_group_name_H-M   'P 1'
#
loop_
_entity.id
_entity.type
_entity.pdbx_description
1 polymer ?
#
loop_
_entity_poly.entity_id
_entity_poly.type
_entity_poly.pdbx_seq_one_letter_code
_entity_poly.pdbx_strand_id
1 'polypeptide(L)'
;MEKLLNQLRKATGLEDYESASKACLDYYANATEEERSEIKKVMIAKGDEILLKARESRQKAAELIAEYENSQVNIEINGQKYPLSEWVTLKEYCRRFGLKNTMVINNWISRQIIPQENILNISQLNDLRLIKAVPYK
;
A
#
# COMPACT_ATOMS: atom_id res chain seq x y z
N MET A 1 -40.67 5.46 6.02
CA MET A 1 -39.92 5.71 4.77
C MET A 1 -38.85 6.80 4.90
N GLU A 2 -39.18 8.05 5.24
CA GLU A 2 -38.21 9.17 5.29
C GLU A 2 -36.96 8.93 6.17
N LYS A 3 -37.14 8.28 7.33
CA LYS A 3 -36.04 7.89 8.23
C LYS A 3 -35.03 6.93 7.57
N LEU A 4 -35.52 5.98 6.77
CA LEU A 4 -34.69 5.00 6.05
C LEU A 4 -33.89 5.66 4.92
N LEU A 5 -34.55 6.53 4.15
CA LEU A 5 -33.88 7.32 3.10
C LEU A 5 -32.81 8.25 3.68
N ASN A 6 -33.06 8.83 4.85
CA ASN A 6 -32.08 9.68 5.53
C ASN A 6 -30.86 8.87 6.03
N GLN A 7 -31.08 7.64 6.54
CA GLN A 7 -29.99 6.73 6.89
C GLN A 7 -29.15 6.36 5.66
N LEU A 8 -29.79 6.05 4.52
CA LEU A 8 -29.08 5.75 3.28
C LEU A 8 -28.25 6.93 2.78
N ARG A 9 -28.78 8.16 2.86
CA ARG A 9 -28.08 9.37 2.45
C ARG A 9 -26.86 9.67 3.33
N LYS A 10 -27.00 9.43 4.64
CA LYS A 10 -25.95 9.69 5.64
C LYS A 10 -24.90 8.57 5.75
N ALA A 11 -25.13 7.42 5.14
CA ALA A 11 -24.14 6.35 5.10
C ALA A 11 -22.84 6.85 4.43
N THR A 12 -21.75 6.82 5.17
CA THR A 12 -20.41 7.21 4.73
C THR A 12 -19.50 6.00 4.53
N GLY A 13 -19.75 4.92 5.27
CA GLY A 13 -19.04 3.63 5.15
C GLY A 13 -19.82 2.58 4.36
N LEU A 14 -19.10 1.53 3.93
CA LEU A 14 -19.68 0.40 3.20
C LEU A 14 -20.68 -0.38 4.09
N GLU A 15 -20.32 -0.64 5.34
CA GLU A 15 -21.18 -1.36 6.30
C GLU A 15 -22.48 -0.59 6.63
N ASP A 16 -22.38 0.73 6.80
CA ASP A 16 -23.54 1.60 7.04
C ASP A 16 -24.45 1.64 5.82
N TYR A 17 -23.87 1.67 4.62
CA TYR A 17 -24.63 1.65 3.36
C TYR A 17 -25.31 0.30 3.16
N GLU A 18 -24.63 -0.82 3.39
CA GLU A 18 -25.21 -2.16 3.29
C GLU A 18 -26.37 -2.34 4.26
N SER A 19 -26.20 -1.92 5.51
CA SER A 19 -27.24 -1.99 6.54
C SER A 19 -28.46 -1.13 6.21
N ALA A 20 -28.24 0.11 5.76
CA ALA A 20 -29.31 1.01 5.36
C ALA A 20 -29.99 0.57 4.05
N SER A 21 -29.24 0.02 3.11
CA SER A 21 -29.75 -0.52 1.84
C SER A 21 -30.63 -1.73 2.09
N LYS A 22 -30.18 -2.65 2.96
CA LYS A 22 -30.97 -3.81 3.39
C LYS A 22 -32.28 -3.40 4.05
N ALA A 23 -32.25 -2.43 4.96
CA ALA A 23 -33.47 -1.92 5.60
C ALA A 23 -34.46 -1.28 4.60
N CYS A 24 -33.95 -0.60 3.56
CA CYS A 24 -34.77 -0.07 2.48
C CYS A 24 -35.34 -1.18 1.57
N LEU A 25 -34.58 -2.24 1.30
CA LEU A 25 -35.03 -3.41 0.53
C LEU A 25 -36.10 -4.22 1.28
N ASP A 26 -35.95 -4.38 2.59
CA ASP A 26 -36.95 -5.04 3.44
C ASP A 26 -38.28 -4.25 3.46
N TYR A 27 -38.22 -2.92 3.44
CA TYR A 27 -39.39 -2.05 3.31
C TYR A 27 -40.01 -2.07 1.90
N TYR A 28 -39.20 -2.31 0.87
CA TYR A 28 -39.60 -2.27 -0.54
C TYR A 28 -40.78 -3.21 -0.86
N ALA A 29 -40.84 -4.37 -0.20
CA ALA A 29 -41.90 -5.35 -0.39
C ALA A 29 -43.30 -4.81 -0.06
N ASN A 30 -43.40 -3.95 0.96
CA ASN A 30 -44.67 -3.41 1.47
C ASN A 30 -44.94 -1.95 1.04
N ALA A 31 -44.00 -1.34 0.30
CA ALA A 31 -44.06 0.06 -0.13
C ALA A 31 -44.98 0.28 -1.33
N THR A 32 -45.52 1.49 -1.45
CA THR A 32 -46.28 1.92 -2.64
C THR A 32 -45.37 2.11 -3.86
N GLU A 33 -45.94 2.17 -5.06
CA GLU A 33 -45.17 2.41 -6.30
C GLU A 33 -44.35 3.70 -6.26
N GLU A 34 -44.91 4.76 -5.68
CA GLU A 34 -44.26 6.06 -5.51
C GLU A 34 -43.05 5.94 -4.56
N GLU A 35 -43.24 5.31 -3.40
CA GLU A 35 -42.17 5.08 -2.43
C GLU A 35 -41.05 4.19 -3.00
N ARG A 36 -41.39 3.17 -3.80
CA ARG A 36 -40.43 2.31 -4.49
C ARG A 36 -39.58 3.09 -5.50
N SER A 37 -40.20 4.03 -6.21
CA SER A 37 -39.50 4.91 -7.16
C SER A 37 -38.49 5.81 -6.45
N GLU A 38 -38.88 6.40 -5.31
CA GLU A 38 -37.99 7.23 -4.50
C GLU A 38 -36.83 6.42 -3.91
N ILE A 39 -37.09 5.25 -3.35
CA ILE A 39 -36.05 4.36 -2.81
C ILE A 39 -35.04 4.00 -3.90
N LYS A 40 -35.51 3.61 -5.08
CA LYS A 40 -34.65 3.27 -6.23
C LYS A 40 -33.76 4.45 -6.63
N LYS A 41 -34.34 5.65 -6.73
CA LYS A 41 -33.59 6.87 -7.09
C LYS A 41 -32.48 7.18 -6.08
N VAL A 42 -32.77 7.10 -4.78
CA VAL A 42 -31.79 7.39 -3.73
C VAL A 42 -30.71 6.30 -3.65
N MET A 43 -31.08 5.02 -3.84
CA MET A 43 -30.11 3.91 -3.89
C MET A 43 -29.13 4.04 -5.04
N ILE A 44 -29.62 4.34 -6.25
CA ILE A 44 -28.77 4.52 -7.43
C ILE A 44 -27.84 5.71 -7.22
N ALA A 45 -28.37 6.87 -6.85
CA ALA A 45 -27.57 8.08 -6.64
C ALA A 45 -26.48 7.86 -5.57
N LYS A 46 -26.80 7.13 -4.50
CA LYS A 46 -25.83 6.84 -3.43
C LYS A 46 -24.79 5.79 -3.85
N GLY A 47 -25.21 4.77 -4.61
CA GLY A 47 -24.32 3.79 -5.21
C GLY A 47 -23.30 4.46 -6.13
N ASP A 48 -23.75 5.37 -7.00
CA ASP A 48 -22.89 6.15 -7.90
C ASP A 48 -21.89 7.02 -7.12
N GLU A 49 -22.34 7.69 -6.05
CA GLU A 49 -21.48 8.50 -5.17
C GLU A 49 -20.36 7.66 -4.54
N ILE A 50 -20.70 6.48 -4.00
CA ILE A 50 -19.74 5.58 -3.35
C ILE A 50 -18.75 5.03 -4.39
N LEU A 51 -19.23 4.63 -5.57
CA LEU A 51 -18.38 4.14 -6.65
C LEU A 51 -17.40 5.21 -7.14
N LEU A 52 -17.85 6.46 -7.28
CA LEU A 52 -16.99 7.58 -7.66
C LEU A 52 -15.89 7.82 -6.62
N LYS A 53 -16.25 7.89 -5.33
CA LYS A 53 -15.29 8.04 -4.24
C LYS A 53 -14.30 6.88 -4.19
N ALA A 54 -14.77 5.65 -4.36
CA ALA A 54 -13.90 4.47 -4.38
C ALA A 54 -12.95 4.46 -5.59
N ARG A 55 -13.35 5.04 -6.73
CA ARG A 55 -12.47 5.22 -7.89
C ARG A 55 -11.40 6.27 -7.61
N GLU A 56 -11.78 7.43 -7.07
CA GLU A 56 -10.84 8.49 -6.71
C GLU A 56 -9.82 8.04 -5.66
N SER A 57 -10.27 7.34 -4.62
CA SER A 57 -9.37 6.78 -3.59
C SER A 57 -8.38 5.78 -4.18
N ARG A 58 -8.82 4.92 -5.10
CA ARG A 58 -7.94 3.97 -5.80
C ARG A 58 -6.93 4.67 -6.69
N GLN A 59 -7.37 5.70 -7.42
CA GLN A 59 -6.47 6.49 -8.26
C GLN A 59 -5.40 7.19 -7.42
N LYS A 60 -5.79 7.87 -6.33
CA LYS A 60 -4.84 8.51 -5.41
C LYS A 60 -3.87 7.51 -4.79
N ALA A 61 -4.35 6.33 -4.39
CA ALA A 61 -3.48 5.28 -3.87
C ALA A 61 -2.48 4.79 -4.92
N ALA A 62 -2.92 4.60 -6.17
CA ALA A 62 -2.03 4.19 -7.26
C ALA A 62 -0.98 5.26 -7.58
N GLU A 63 -1.36 6.54 -7.58
CA GLU A 63 -0.44 7.67 -7.76
C GLU A 63 0.62 7.72 -6.65
N LEU A 64 0.23 7.56 -5.38
CA LEU A 64 1.17 7.52 -4.25
C LEU A 64 2.13 6.33 -4.30
N ILE A 65 1.63 5.15 -4.70
CA ILE A 65 2.49 3.97 -4.87
C ILE A 65 3.48 4.20 -6.01
N ALA A 66 3.02 4.71 -7.14
CA ALA A 66 3.89 5.02 -8.28
C ALA A 66 4.93 6.09 -7.93
N GLU A 67 4.56 7.12 -7.16
CA GLU A 67 5.50 8.13 -6.66
C GLU A 67 6.54 7.50 -5.73
N TYR A 68 6.12 6.65 -4.80
CA TYR A 68 7.03 5.94 -3.90
C TYR A 68 7.99 5.01 -4.65
N GLU A 69 7.49 4.23 -5.61
CA GLU A 69 8.31 3.34 -6.46
C GLU A 69 9.30 4.11 -7.34
N ASN A 70 8.93 5.30 -7.82
CA ASN A 70 9.81 6.17 -8.60
C ASN A 70 10.73 7.02 -7.73
N SER A 71 10.47 7.12 -6.42
CA SER A 71 11.34 7.85 -5.50
C SER A 71 12.66 7.09 -5.36
N GLN A 72 13.69 7.59 -6.05
CA GLN A 72 15.05 7.09 -5.95
C GLN A 72 15.63 7.47 -4.59
N VAL A 73 15.36 6.65 -3.57
CA VAL A 73 15.95 6.84 -2.25
C VAL A 73 17.43 6.45 -2.32
N ASN A 74 18.29 7.43 -2.10
CA ASN A 74 19.74 7.28 -2.17
C ASN A 74 20.37 7.68 -0.84
N ILE A 75 21.43 6.98 -0.45
CA ILE A 75 22.36 7.47 0.58
C ILE A 75 23.47 8.25 -0.12
N GLU A 76 23.75 9.46 0.32
CA GLU A 76 24.85 10.28 -0.21
C GLU A 76 25.99 10.36 0.81
N ILE A 77 27.19 9.95 0.40
CA ILE A 77 28.40 9.97 1.22
C ILE A 77 29.53 10.55 0.38
N ASN A 78 30.17 11.60 0.87
CA ASN A 78 31.29 12.28 0.19
C ASN A 78 30.97 12.67 -1.27
N GLY A 79 29.72 13.08 -1.54
CA GLY A 79 29.24 13.43 -2.88
C GLY A 79 28.93 12.25 -3.80
N GLN A 80 29.10 11.01 -3.33
CA GLN A 80 28.72 9.80 -4.06
C GLN A 80 27.35 9.29 -3.61
N LYS A 81 26.48 9.01 -4.58
CA LYS A 81 25.13 8.50 -4.35
C LYS A 81 25.08 6.99 -4.44
N TYR A 82 24.43 6.38 -3.46
CA TYR A 82 24.23 4.94 -3.32
C TYR A 82 22.72 4.64 -3.31
N PRO A 83 22.13 4.23 -4.44
CA PRO A 83 20.71 3.92 -4.52
C PRO A 83 20.32 2.74 -3.63
N LEU A 84 19.31 2.88 -2.79
CA LEU A 84 18.85 1.82 -1.88
C LEU A 84 18.11 0.67 -2.59
N SER A 85 17.80 0.86 -3.88
CA SER A 85 17.39 -0.24 -4.77
C SER A 85 18.53 -1.25 -4.96
N GLU A 86 19.76 -0.76 -5.07
CA GLU A 86 20.99 -1.54 -5.29
C GLU A 86 21.76 -1.83 -4.00
N TRP A 87 21.87 -0.86 -3.10
CA TRP A 87 22.67 -0.94 -1.88
C TRP A 87 21.76 -1.20 -0.68
N VAL A 88 21.85 -2.40 -0.13
CA VAL A 88 20.93 -2.88 0.89
C VAL A 88 21.67 -3.27 2.16
N THR A 89 20.98 -3.19 3.29
CA THR A 89 21.53 -3.73 4.55
C THR A 89 21.69 -5.25 4.46
N LEU A 90 22.56 -5.83 5.28
CA LEU A 90 22.72 -7.29 5.36
C LEU A 90 21.39 -8.01 5.62
N LYS A 91 20.53 -7.43 6.49
CA LYS A 91 19.22 -8.00 6.84
C LYS A 91 18.28 -8.00 5.64
N GLU A 92 18.24 -6.90 4.89
CA GLU A 92 17.42 -6.80 3.69
C GLU A 92 17.93 -7.73 2.57
N TYR A 93 19.25 -7.88 2.43
CA TYR A 93 19.83 -8.87 1.52
C TYR A 93 19.37 -10.29 1.89
N CYS A 94 19.44 -10.68 3.17
CA CYS A 94 18.94 -11.99 3.61
C CYS A 94 17.47 -12.20 3.23
N ARG A 95 16.63 -11.17 3.38
CA ARG A 95 15.21 -11.21 3.02
C ARG A 95 15.02 -11.40 1.51
N ARG A 96 15.76 -10.65 0.68
CA ARG A 96 15.66 -10.71 -0.79
C ARG A 96 16.16 -12.03 -1.38
N PHE A 97 17.21 -12.61 -0.80
CA PHE A 97 17.88 -13.81 -1.32
C PHE A 97 17.60 -15.08 -0.50
N GLY A 98 16.67 -15.03 0.46
CA GLY A 98 16.25 -16.21 1.23
C GLY A 98 17.33 -16.79 2.16
N LEU A 99 18.24 -15.96 2.67
CA LEU A 99 19.29 -16.41 3.59
C LEU A 99 18.79 -16.47 5.04
N LYS A 100 19.27 -17.46 5.79
CA LYS A 100 18.83 -17.72 7.17
C LYS A 100 19.14 -16.56 8.12
N ASN A 101 20.31 -15.95 8.00
CA ASN A 101 20.76 -14.84 8.86
C ASN A 101 21.93 -14.07 8.20
N THR A 102 22.29 -12.95 8.81
CA THR A 102 23.38 -12.08 8.36
C THR A 102 24.77 -12.67 8.58
N MET A 103 24.91 -13.72 9.42
CA MET A 103 26.18 -14.40 9.65
C MET A 103 26.67 -15.11 8.37
N VAL A 104 25.76 -15.62 7.54
CA VAL A 104 26.11 -16.16 6.21
C VAL A 104 26.85 -15.11 5.38
N ILE A 105 26.34 -13.88 5.36
CA ILE A 105 26.92 -12.79 4.59
C ILE A 105 28.27 -12.37 5.17
N ASN A 106 28.39 -12.25 6.49
CA ASN A 106 29.68 -11.96 7.13
C ASN A 106 30.74 -13.02 6.79
N ASN A 107 30.37 -14.30 6.78
CA ASN A 107 31.25 -15.38 6.36
C ASN A 107 31.66 -15.25 4.88
N TRP A 108 30.74 -14.85 4.00
CA TRP A 108 31.04 -14.60 2.58
C TRP A 108 32.01 -13.42 2.39
N ILE A 109 31.86 -12.35 3.18
CA ILE A 109 32.79 -11.21 3.18
C ILE A 109 34.18 -11.67 3.64
N SER A 110 34.27 -12.41 4.74
CA SER A 110 35.55 -12.93 5.26
C SER A 110 36.24 -13.89 4.28
N ARG A 111 35.47 -14.64 3.49
CA ARG A 111 35.96 -15.56 2.45
C ARG A 111 36.18 -14.89 1.10
N GLN A 112 35.98 -13.57 1.00
CA GLN A 112 36.11 -12.79 -0.25
C GLN A 112 35.18 -13.27 -1.38
N ILE A 113 34.07 -13.93 -1.05
CA ILE A 113 33.00 -14.29 -2.02
C ILE A 113 32.25 -13.03 -2.46
N ILE A 114 32.09 -12.07 -1.53
CA ILE A 114 31.60 -10.73 -1.86
C ILE A 114 32.81 -9.85 -2.17
N PRO A 115 32.91 -9.31 -3.41
CA PRO A 115 33.96 -8.38 -3.77
C PRO A 115 33.92 -7.10 -2.92
N GLN A 116 35.08 -6.50 -2.64
CA GLN A 116 35.18 -5.31 -1.78
C GLN A 116 34.41 -4.12 -2.35
N GLU A 117 34.37 -3.97 -3.68
CA GLU A 117 33.60 -2.95 -4.39
C GLU A 117 32.08 -3.06 -4.19
N ASN A 118 31.61 -4.22 -3.70
CA ASN A 118 30.20 -4.45 -3.38
C ASN A 118 29.90 -4.31 -1.88
N ILE A 119 30.85 -3.80 -1.09
CA ILE A 119 30.71 -3.58 0.34
C ILE A 119 30.90 -2.09 0.62
N LEU A 120 29.92 -1.49 1.28
CA LEU A 120 29.97 -0.11 1.71
C LEU A 120 29.83 -0.07 3.23
N ASN A 121 30.85 0.44 3.91
CA ASN A 121 30.80 0.73 5.34
C ASN A 121 30.62 2.23 5.53
N ILE A 122 29.59 2.62 6.27
CA ILE A 122 29.21 4.01 6.51
C ILE A 122 29.47 4.32 7.97
N SER A 123 30.68 4.77 8.29
CA SER A 123 31.10 5.05 9.68
C SER A 123 30.25 6.13 10.34
N GLN A 124 29.74 7.08 9.56
CA GLN A 124 28.87 8.16 10.04
C GLN A 124 27.48 7.68 10.50
N LEU A 125 27.09 6.46 10.15
CA LEU A 125 25.79 5.86 10.47
C LEU A 125 25.94 4.65 11.40
N ASN A 126 26.72 4.78 12.48
CA ASN A 126 26.98 3.69 13.44
C ASN A 126 27.56 2.44 12.76
N ASP A 127 28.54 2.64 11.89
CA ASP A 127 29.17 1.57 11.09
C ASP A 127 28.17 0.72 10.30
N LEU A 128 27.11 1.37 9.79
CA LEU A 128 26.13 0.72 8.94
C LEU A 128 26.83 0.11 7.73
N ARG A 129 26.65 -1.20 7.56
CA ARG A 129 27.18 -1.94 6.42
C ARG A 129 26.08 -2.20 5.40
N LEU A 130 26.31 -1.73 4.19
CA LEU A 130 25.50 -2.04 3.02
C LEU A 130 26.29 -2.94 2.07
N ILE A 131 25.56 -3.76 1.34
CA ILE A 131 26.10 -4.58 0.26
C ILE A 131 25.24 -4.43 -0.98
N LYS A 132 25.84 -4.67 -2.15
CA LYS A 132 25.10 -4.63 -3.41
C LYS A 132 24.14 -5.82 -3.50
N ALA A 133 22.90 -5.56 -3.95
CA ALA A 133 21.82 -6.54 -4.05
C ALA A 133 21.94 -7.40 -5.31
N VAL A 134 23.08 -8.08 -5.48
CA VAL A 134 23.32 -9.05 -6.57
C VAL A 134 23.51 -10.44 -5.98
N PRO A 135 23.14 -11.51 -6.72
CA PRO A 135 23.37 -12.87 -6.25
C PRO A 135 24.88 -13.18 -6.20
N TYR A 136 25.38 -13.55 -5.02
CA TYR A 136 26.74 -14.06 -4.83
C TYR A 136 26.74 -15.59 -4.85
N LYS A 137 27.79 -16.21 -5.39
CA LYS A 137 27.96 -17.67 -5.49
C LYS A 137 29.35 -18.07 -5.04
#